data_AF-A0A0C1JSY4-F1
#
_entry.id   AF-A0A0C1JSY4-F1
#
_cell.length_a   1.000
_cell.length_b   1.000
_cell.length_c   1.000
_cell.angle_alpha   90.00
_cell.angle_beta   90.00
_cell.angle_gamma   90.00
#
_symmetry.space_group_name_H-M   'P 1'
#
loop_
_entity.id
_entity.type
_entity.pdbx_description
1 polymer ?
#
loop_
_entity_poly.entity_id
_entity_poly.type
_entity_poly.pdbx_seq_one_letter_code
_entity_poly.pdbx_strand_id
1 'polypeptide(L)'
;MYFFYNQSIRSAPMRSSNPALAGNPFSGFGIASKSSAMTIRGTINKTAILLLLVFLPAIWVWKTFFNAGQNPAAIQTWMMAGLIGGFVLSLVTVFKKEWAPLSAPLYAIMEGLFLGGISSIFETSYPGIVMQAISLTLATLLAMLVIYQTGLVKPTENFKLGVMAATGGIALVYLVAIVLGFFGINVSFINGSGLFSILFSLFVVGIAALNFIIDFDFIEQGARANVPKYMEWYGAFALMVTLVWLYIEMLRLLAKLNDRR
;
A
#
# COMPACT_ATOMS: atom_id res chain seq x y z
N MET A 1 -26.37 -84.17 30.75
CA MET A 1 -27.34 -83.35 31.50
C MET A 1 -26.62 -82.10 31.95
N TYR A 2 -27.28 -80.93 31.91
CA TYR A 2 -26.76 -79.55 32.11
C TYR A 2 -26.13 -78.90 30.86
N PHE A 3 -26.35 -77.62 30.51
CA PHE A 3 -27.05 -76.49 31.11
C PHE A 3 -27.36 -75.48 29.97
N PHE A 4 -28.46 -74.73 30.09
CA PHE A 4 -28.75 -73.52 29.31
C PHE A 4 -27.65 -72.45 29.50
N TYR A 5 -27.32 -71.64 28.48
CA TYR A 5 -27.41 -70.16 28.55
C TYR A 5 -27.05 -69.49 27.21
N ASN A 6 -27.75 -68.39 26.96
CA ASN A 6 -27.79 -67.54 25.77
C ASN A 6 -26.88 -66.30 25.98
N GLN A 7 -26.60 -65.56 24.90
CA GLN A 7 -26.13 -64.17 24.84
C GLN A 7 -24.63 -63.87 24.96
N SER A 8 -24.01 -63.52 23.82
CA SER A 8 -23.11 -62.36 23.79
C SER A 8 -23.69 -61.32 22.84
N ILE A 9 -24.16 -60.24 23.45
CA ILE A 9 -24.81 -59.10 22.79
C ILE A 9 -23.76 -58.38 21.94
N ARG A 10 -23.92 -58.44 20.61
CA ARG A 10 -23.34 -57.41 19.73
C ARG A 10 -24.15 -56.14 19.96
N SER A 11 -23.63 -55.21 20.77
CA SER A 11 -24.22 -53.89 20.91
C SER A 11 -24.14 -53.18 19.56
N ALA A 12 -25.27 -53.10 18.86
CA ALA A 12 -25.44 -52.25 17.70
C ALA A 12 -25.07 -50.80 18.08
N PRO A 13 -24.42 -50.02 17.19
CA PRO A 13 -24.17 -48.62 17.47
C PRO A 13 -25.52 -47.92 17.68
N MET A 14 -25.73 -47.37 18.88
CA MET A 14 -26.94 -46.59 19.19
C MET A 14 -27.02 -45.42 18.23
N ARG A 15 -27.90 -45.53 17.23
CA ARG A 15 -28.34 -44.40 16.41
C ARG A 15 -29.28 -43.57 17.28
N SER A 16 -28.85 -42.36 17.62
CA SER A 16 -29.71 -41.39 18.30
C SER A 16 -30.89 -41.06 17.39
N SER A 17 -32.11 -41.30 17.85
CA SER A 17 -33.37 -40.92 17.17
C SER A 17 -33.67 -39.42 17.28
N ASN A 18 -32.74 -38.62 17.83
CA ASN A 18 -32.90 -37.19 17.94
C ASN A 18 -32.72 -36.53 16.55
N PRO A 19 -33.77 -35.94 15.97
CA PRO A 19 -33.69 -35.30 14.64
C PRO A 19 -32.66 -34.16 14.60
N ALA A 20 -32.31 -33.57 15.75
CA ALA A 20 -31.31 -32.50 15.84
C ALA A 20 -29.85 -33.01 15.74
N LEU A 21 -29.62 -34.32 15.92
CA LEU A 21 -28.30 -34.96 15.88
C LEU A 21 -28.21 -36.01 14.75
N ALA A 22 -29.22 -36.06 13.88
CA ALA A 22 -29.29 -36.94 12.72
C ALA A 22 -28.43 -36.38 11.57
N GLY A 23 -27.12 -36.47 11.75
CA GLY A 23 -26.11 -35.94 10.83
C GLY A 23 -24.89 -35.53 11.62
N ASN A 24 -23.69 -35.69 11.07
CA ASN A 24 -22.47 -35.24 11.74
C ASN A 24 -22.54 -33.71 11.90
N PRO A 25 -22.79 -33.13 13.09
CA PRO A 25 -22.99 -31.69 13.24
C PRO A 25 -21.72 -30.89 12.88
N PHE A 26 -20.60 -31.61 12.78
CA PHE A 26 -19.29 -31.08 12.51
C PHE A 26 -18.84 -31.24 11.05
N SER A 27 -19.67 -31.82 10.16
CA SER A 27 -19.35 -31.89 8.72
C SER A 27 -19.43 -30.53 8.01
N GLY A 28 -19.96 -29.50 8.67
CA GLY A 28 -19.91 -28.10 8.24
C GLY A 28 -18.73 -27.29 8.80
N PHE A 29 -17.90 -27.87 9.67
CA PHE A 29 -16.72 -27.22 10.25
C PHE A 29 -15.41 -27.62 9.53
N GLY A 30 -15.51 -27.99 8.25
CA GLY A 30 -14.38 -27.94 7.33
C GLY A 30 -14.19 -26.51 6.83
N ILE A 31 -13.04 -25.90 7.14
CA ILE A 31 -12.62 -24.50 6.89
C ILE A 31 -12.99 -23.50 8.01
N ALA A 32 -12.65 -23.82 9.24
CA ALA A 32 -12.49 -22.80 10.29
C ALA A 32 -11.22 -23.05 11.11
N SER A 33 -10.02 -22.96 10.49
CA SER A 33 -8.75 -22.88 11.26
C SER A 33 -7.49 -22.42 10.50
N LYS A 34 -7.61 -21.46 9.57
CA LYS A 34 -6.44 -20.72 9.02
C LYS A 34 -6.75 -19.31 8.53
N SER A 35 -7.98 -18.84 8.76
CA SER A 35 -8.58 -17.66 8.11
C SER A 35 -8.59 -16.39 8.99
N SER A 36 -8.05 -16.43 10.21
CA SER A 36 -8.12 -15.29 11.15
C SER A 36 -6.81 -14.55 11.34
N ALA A 37 -5.69 -15.13 10.87
CA ALA A 37 -4.36 -14.54 10.97
C ALA A 37 -3.90 -13.92 9.64
N MET A 38 -3.05 -12.90 9.74
CA MET A 38 -2.41 -12.23 8.63
C MET A 38 -1.47 -13.19 7.88
N THR A 39 -1.49 -13.11 6.55
CA THR A 39 -0.59 -13.85 5.68
C THR A 39 0.13 -12.91 4.71
N ILE A 40 1.35 -13.28 4.32
CA ILE A 40 2.10 -12.56 3.28
C ILE A 40 1.30 -12.56 1.97
N ARG A 41 0.79 -13.73 1.56
CA ARG A 41 -0.01 -13.87 0.34
C ARG A 41 -1.29 -13.04 0.37
N GLY A 42 -1.98 -12.98 1.50
CA GLY A 42 -3.18 -12.15 1.67
C GLY A 42 -2.87 -10.66 1.57
N THR A 43 -1.73 -10.23 2.11
CA THR A 43 -1.24 -8.85 1.97
C THR A 43 -0.92 -8.52 0.51
N ILE A 44 -0.18 -9.38 -0.19
CA ILE A 44 0.13 -9.21 -1.63
C ILE A 44 -1.15 -9.06 -2.46
N ASN A 45 -2.14 -9.94 -2.25
CA ASN A 45 -3.41 -9.87 -2.96
C ASN A 45 -4.15 -8.56 -2.69
N LYS A 46 -4.13 -8.07 -1.44
CA LYS A 46 -4.74 -6.79 -1.06
C LYS A 46 -4.01 -5.61 -1.66
N THR A 47 -2.68 -5.63 -1.70
CA THR A 47 -1.88 -4.61 -2.40
C THR A 47 -2.27 -4.55 -3.88
N ALA A 48 -2.42 -5.70 -4.55
CA ALA A 48 -2.86 -5.74 -5.94
C ALA A 48 -4.28 -5.16 -6.12
N ILE A 49 -5.22 -5.47 -5.23
CA ILE A 49 -6.57 -4.88 -5.23
C ILE A 49 -6.49 -3.36 -5.06
N LEU A 50 -5.72 -2.89 -4.08
CA LEU A 50 -5.57 -1.46 -3.84
C LEU A 50 -4.94 -0.78 -5.07
N LEU A 51 -3.93 -1.37 -5.70
CA LEU A 51 -3.31 -0.80 -6.91
C LEU A 51 -4.32 -0.62 -8.03
N LEU A 52 -5.17 -1.63 -8.28
CA LEU A 52 -6.26 -1.52 -9.24
C LEU A 52 -7.22 -0.38 -8.87
N LEU A 53 -7.55 -0.24 -7.58
CA LEU A 53 -8.40 0.84 -7.08
C LEU A 53 -7.78 2.23 -7.22
N VAL A 54 -6.44 2.36 -7.23
CA VAL A 54 -5.76 3.62 -7.54
C VAL A 54 -5.85 3.92 -9.04
N PHE A 55 -5.63 2.93 -9.91
CA PHE A 55 -5.59 3.15 -11.35
C PHE A 55 -6.94 3.61 -11.94
N LEU A 56 -8.07 3.09 -11.45
CA LEU A 56 -9.39 3.42 -11.98
C LEU A 56 -9.71 4.94 -11.92
N PRO A 57 -9.68 5.60 -10.75
CA PRO A 57 -9.87 7.05 -10.65
C PRO A 57 -8.74 7.84 -11.30
N ALA A 58 -7.49 7.34 -11.29
CA ALA A 58 -6.38 8.01 -11.96
C ALA A 58 -6.61 8.14 -13.48
N ILE A 59 -7.01 7.05 -14.13
CA ILE A 59 -7.36 7.03 -15.56
C ILE A 59 -8.57 7.91 -15.84
N TRP A 60 -9.55 7.94 -14.92
CA TRP A 60 -10.73 8.78 -15.08
C TRP A 60 -10.39 10.27 -15.04
N VAL A 61 -9.60 10.71 -14.05
CA VAL A 61 -9.12 12.10 -13.96
C VAL A 61 -8.26 12.46 -15.17
N TRP A 62 -7.37 11.56 -15.59
CA TRP A 62 -6.57 11.72 -16.81
C TRP A 62 -7.42 11.99 -18.04
N LYS A 63 -8.40 11.12 -18.33
CA LYS A 63 -9.32 11.30 -19.46
C LYS A 63 -10.08 12.61 -19.36
N THR A 64 -10.52 12.97 -18.16
CA THR A 64 -11.27 14.22 -17.92
C THR A 64 -10.42 15.44 -18.26
N PHE A 65 -9.15 15.45 -17.85
CA PHE A 65 -8.22 16.53 -18.15
C PHE A 65 -7.96 16.70 -19.66
N PHE A 66 -7.64 15.62 -20.36
CA PHE A 66 -7.34 15.69 -21.80
C PHE A 66 -8.58 15.97 -22.65
N ASN A 67 -9.76 15.46 -22.26
CA ASN A 67 -11.03 15.78 -22.93
C ASN A 67 -11.47 17.22 -22.71
N ALA A 68 -11.13 17.83 -21.57
CA ALA A 68 -11.40 19.23 -21.27
C ALA A 68 -10.38 20.21 -21.89
N GLY A 69 -9.57 19.76 -22.87
CA GLY A 69 -8.58 20.59 -23.53
C GLY A 69 -7.42 20.99 -22.63
N GLN A 70 -7.00 20.10 -21.71
CA GLN A 70 -5.90 20.34 -20.76
C GLN A 70 -6.16 21.48 -19.76
N ASN A 71 -7.44 21.79 -19.49
CA ASN A 71 -7.81 22.81 -18.52
C ASN A 71 -7.61 22.29 -17.07
N PRO A 72 -6.67 22.87 -16.28
CA PRO A 72 -6.45 22.42 -14.90
C PRO A 72 -7.67 22.60 -14.00
N ALA A 73 -8.54 23.56 -14.29
CA ALA A 73 -9.76 23.80 -13.51
C ALA A 73 -10.74 22.61 -13.55
N ALA A 74 -10.72 21.81 -14.61
CA ALA A 74 -11.60 20.64 -14.75
C ALA A 74 -11.25 19.51 -13.76
N ILE A 75 -9.99 19.44 -13.32
CA ILE A 75 -9.50 18.39 -12.42
C ILE A 75 -9.19 18.90 -11.01
N GLN A 76 -9.10 20.21 -10.81
CA GLN A 76 -8.70 20.81 -9.54
C GLN A 76 -9.56 20.34 -8.36
N THR A 77 -10.89 20.31 -8.51
CA THR A 77 -11.80 19.81 -7.45
C THR A 77 -11.51 18.36 -7.09
N TRP A 78 -11.28 17.51 -8.09
CA TRP A 78 -11.00 16.09 -7.90
C TRP A 78 -9.62 15.85 -7.28
N MET A 79 -8.61 16.63 -7.69
CA MET A 79 -7.27 16.59 -7.11
C MET A 79 -7.29 17.01 -5.64
N MET A 80 -8.01 18.08 -5.29
CA MET A 80 -8.12 18.55 -3.92
C MET A 80 -8.93 17.58 -3.05
N ALA A 81 -10.02 17.03 -3.59
CA ALA A 81 -10.77 15.97 -2.93
C ALA A 81 -9.91 14.73 -2.68
N GLY A 82 -9.10 14.33 -3.67
CA GLY A 82 -8.15 13.23 -3.55
C GLY A 82 -7.06 13.48 -2.51
N LEU A 83 -6.44 14.66 -2.52
CA LEU A 83 -5.38 15.04 -1.58
C LEU A 83 -5.90 15.11 -0.14
N ILE A 84 -7.01 15.82 0.09
CA ILE A 84 -7.57 15.98 1.44
C ILE A 84 -8.19 14.67 1.91
N GLY A 85 -8.95 14.00 1.05
CA GLY A 85 -9.57 12.72 1.35
C GLY A 85 -8.54 11.61 1.63
N GLY A 86 -7.51 11.52 0.80
CA GLY A 86 -6.37 10.62 0.97
C GLY A 86 -5.64 10.89 2.28
N PHE A 87 -5.30 12.15 2.56
CA PHE A 87 -4.66 12.54 3.80
C PHE A 87 -5.48 12.15 5.04
N VAL A 88 -6.77 12.49 5.09
CA VAL A 88 -7.65 12.16 6.22
C VAL A 88 -7.79 10.64 6.39
N LEU A 89 -8.01 9.90 5.30
CA LEU A 89 -8.13 8.44 5.35
C LEU A 89 -6.82 7.76 5.76
N SER A 90 -5.68 8.32 5.38
CA SER A 90 -4.37 7.83 5.81
C SER A 90 -4.23 7.94 7.33
N LEU A 91 -4.60 9.09 7.91
CA LEU A 91 -4.58 9.31 9.36
C LEU A 91 -5.54 8.36 10.08
N VAL A 92 -6.78 8.22 9.59
CA VAL A 92 -7.76 7.29 10.15
C VAL A 92 -7.22 5.86 10.15
N THR A 93 -6.56 5.43 9.06
CA THR A 93 -5.99 4.08 8.95
C THR A 93 -4.82 3.86 9.91
N VAL A 94 -3.96 4.87 10.09
CA VAL A 94 -2.79 4.81 10.99
C VAL A 94 -3.22 4.71 12.46
N PHE A 95 -4.16 5.57 12.87
CA PHE A 95 -4.68 5.59 14.24
C PHE A 95 -5.62 4.41 14.53
N LYS A 96 -6.44 4.00 13.58
CA LYS A 96 -7.45 2.94 13.74
C LYS A 96 -7.26 1.80 12.74
N LYS A 97 -6.23 0.99 12.97
CA LYS A 97 -5.79 -0.12 12.08
C LYS A 97 -6.88 -1.16 11.79
N GLU A 98 -7.82 -1.35 12.70
CA GLU A 98 -8.99 -2.24 12.52
C GLU A 98 -9.88 -1.82 11.35
N TRP A 99 -9.88 -0.52 11.00
CA TRP A 99 -10.67 0.04 9.91
C TRP A 99 -9.97 -0.06 8.56
N ALA A 100 -8.72 -0.52 8.51
CA ALA A 100 -7.96 -0.71 7.28
C ALA A 100 -8.71 -1.45 6.15
N PRO A 101 -9.55 -2.47 6.40
CA PRO A 101 -10.33 -3.12 5.35
C PRO A 101 -11.27 -2.18 4.57
N LEU A 102 -11.70 -1.08 5.20
CA LEU A 102 -12.57 -0.07 4.60
C LEU A 102 -11.78 1.18 4.22
N SER A 103 -10.93 1.67 5.11
CA SER A 103 -10.21 2.93 4.91
C SER A 103 -9.10 2.82 3.86
N ALA A 104 -8.43 1.67 3.72
CA ALA A 104 -7.39 1.49 2.72
C ALA A 104 -7.92 1.49 1.27
N PRO A 105 -9.01 0.77 0.93
CA PRO A 105 -9.65 0.90 -0.38
C PRO A 105 -10.13 2.31 -0.70
N LEU A 106 -10.74 3.00 0.27
CA LEU A 106 -11.16 4.39 0.08
C LEU A 106 -9.97 5.33 -0.12
N TYR A 107 -8.89 5.12 0.64
CA TYR A 107 -7.64 5.84 0.48
C TYR A 107 -7.08 5.64 -0.93
N ALA A 108 -7.02 4.40 -1.43
CA ALA A 108 -6.57 4.10 -2.79
C ALA A 108 -7.37 4.86 -3.86
N ILE A 109 -8.69 4.96 -3.69
CA ILE A 109 -9.54 5.70 -4.63
C ILE A 109 -9.21 7.21 -4.59
N MET A 110 -9.10 7.79 -3.40
CA MET A 110 -8.78 9.21 -3.22
C MET A 110 -7.39 9.55 -3.74
N GLU A 111 -6.39 8.73 -3.43
CA GLU A 111 -5.03 8.87 -3.98
C GLU A 111 -5.02 8.76 -5.49
N GLY A 112 -5.78 7.85 -6.08
CA GLY A 112 -5.85 7.76 -7.54
C GLY A 112 -6.43 9.02 -8.19
N LEU A 113 -7.40 9.70 -7.56
CA LEU A 113 -7.87 11.02 -8.05
C LEU A 113 -6.76 12.06 -8.03
N PHE A 114 -6.00 12.12 -6.93
CA PHE A 114 -4.89 13.04 -6.76
C PHE A 114 -3.76 12.77 -7.76
N LEU A 115 -3.31 11.51 -7.83
CA LEU A 115 -2.26 11.06 -8.73
C LEU A 115 -2.64 11.26 -10.18
N GLY A 116 -3.85 10.90 -10.60
CA GLY A 116 -4.31 11.11 -11.98
C GLY A 116 -4.19 12.57 -12.42
N GLY A 117 -4.47 13.51 -11.52
CA GLY A 117 -4.33 14.94 -11.81
C GLY A 117 -2.87 15.41 -11.85
N ILE A 118 -2.04 15.02 -10.89
CA ILE A 118 -0.60 15.33 -10.93
C ILE A 118 0.05 14.74 -12.17
N SER A 119 -0.22 13.46 -12.47
CA SER A 119 0.33 12.78 -13.64
C SER A 119 -0.08 13.51 -14.92
N SER A 120 -1.32 13.98 -15.03
CA SER A 120 -1.79 14.74 -16.20
C SER A 120 -1.01 16.04 -16.39
N ILE A 121 -0.76 16.78 -15.30
CA ILE A 121 0.04 18.02 -15.34
C ILE A 121 1.48 17.72 -15.79
N PHE A 122 2.14 16.74 -15.17
CA PHE A 122 3.51 16.36 -15.54
C PHE A 122 3.61 15.87 -16.98
N GLU A 123 2.62 15.12 -17.48
CA GLU A 123 2.61 14.63 -18.85
C GLU A 123 2.49 15.76 -19.88
N THR A 124 1.72 16.83 -19.58
CA THR A 124 1.65 17.99 -20.49
C THR A 124 2.98 18.72 -20.61
N SER A 125 3.73 18.82 -19.52
CA SER A 125 5.05 19.47 -19.52
C SER A 125 6.14 18.56 -20.09
N TYR A 126 6.07 17.25 -19.81
CA TYR A 126 7.07 16.27 -20.24
C TYR A 126 6.37 15.01 -20.80
N PRO A 127 6.07 14.96 -22.10
CA PRO A 127 5.42 13.81 -22.71
C PRO A 127 6.19 12.50 -22.47
N GLY A 128 5.50 11.46 -22.02
CA GLY A 128 6.02 10.13 -21.71
C GLY A 128 6.61 9.95 -20.31
N ILE A 129 6.69 11.02 -19.50
CA ILE A 129 7.29 10.96 -18.16
C ILE A 129 6.52 10.05 -17.22
N VAL A 130 5.19 9.98 -17.37
CA VAL A 130 4.33 9.22 -16.46
C VAL A 130 4.58 7.72 -16.62
N MET A 131 4.67 7.23 -17.85
CA MET A 131 4.96 5.81 -18.11
C MET A 131 6.37 5.42 -17.65
N GLN A 132 7.35 6.32 -17.78
CA GLN A 132 8.70 6.11 -17.26
C GLN A 132 8.70 6.04 -15.73
N ALA A 133 8.03 6.98 -15.06
CA ALA A 133 7.93 7.00 -13.61
C ALA A 133 7.22 5.76 -13.05
N ILE A 134 6.12 5.31 -13.67
CA ILE A 134 5.44 4.06 -13.30
C ILE A 134 6.38 2.86 -13.44
N SER A 135 7.07 2.77 -14.59
CA SER A 135 7.98 1.65 -14.88
C SER A 135 9.14 1.59 -13.88
N LEU A 136 9.76 2.73 -13.58
CA LEU A 136 10.83 2.84 -12.59
C LEU A 136 10.33 2.50 -11.18
N THR A 137 9.16 2.99 -10.80
CA THR A 137 8.57 2.72 -9.47
C THR A 137 8.32 1.23 -9.27
N LEU A 138 7.73 0.56 -10.28
CA LEU A 138 7.50 -0.90 -10.24
C LEU A 138 8.82 -1.68 -10.29
N ALA A 139 9.78 -1.27 -11.12
CA ALA A 139 11.10 -1.89 -11.17
C ALA A 139 11.83 -1.77 -9.82
N THR A 140 11.77 -0.61 -9.16
CA THR A 140 12.34 -0.42 -7.83
C THR A 140 11.65 -1.28 -6.79
N LEU A 141 10.31 -1.33 -6.77
CA LEU A 141 9.57 -2.21 -5.85
C LEU A 141 10.01 -3.67 -6.02
N LEU A 142 10.07 -4.17 -7.26
CA LEU A 142 10.49 -5.55 -7.54
C LEU A 142 11.95 -5.80 -7.17
N ALA A 143 12.85 -4.86 -7.48
CA ALA A 143 14.26 -4.96 -7.10
C ALA A 143 14.42 -5.01 -5.58
N MET A 144 13.75 -4.12 -4.84
CA MET A 144 13.77 -4.11 -3.38
C MET A 144 13.17 -5.39 -2.79
N LEU A 145 12.11 -5.93 -3.40
CA LEU A 145 11.51 -7.20 -2.99
C LEU A 145 12.50 -8.36 -3.15
N VAL A 146 13.24 -8.42 -4.27
CA VAL A 146 14.27 -9.43 -4.49
C VAL A 146 15.43 -9.28 -3.51
N ILE A 147 15.90 -8.05 -3.27
CA ILE A 147 16.95 -7.76 -2.28
C ILE A 147 16.54 -8.21 -0.88
N TYR A 148 15.27 -7.97 -0.51
CA TYR A 148 14.72 -8.40 0.77
C TYR A 148 14.64 -9.92 0.87
N GLN A 149 14.05 -10.60 -0.13
CA GLN A 149 13.86 -12.05 -0.14
C GLN A 149 15.18 -12.84 -0.15
N THR A 150 16.20 -12.32 -0.84
CA THR A 150 17.54 -12.92 -0.85
C THR A 150 18.29 -12.76 0.48
N GLY A 151 17.77 -11.95 1.41
CA GLY A 151 18.40 -11.69 2.69
C GLY A 151 19.71 -10.91 2.59
N LEU A 152 19.98 -10.29 1.43
CA LEU A 152 21.16 -9.45 1.19
C LEU A 152 21.18 -8.25 2.15
N VAL A 153 20.00 -7.68 2.43
CA VAL A 153 19.83 -6.60 3.40
C VAL A 153 18.94 -7.09 4.53
N LYS A 154 19.50 -7.16 5.74
CA LYS A 154 18.75 -7.51 6.95
C LYS A 154 18.26 -6.23 7.64
N PRO A 155 16.95 -6.08 7.87
CA PRO A 155 16.37 -4.91 8.52
C PRO A 155 16.66 -4.92 10.03
N THR A 156 17.87 -4.56 10.41
CA THR A 156 18.24 -4.39 11.83
C THR A 156 17.49 -3.21 12.45
N GLU A 157 17.36 -3.18 13.77
CA GLU A 157 16.71 -2.07 14.47
C GLU A 157 17.37 -0.72 14.14
N ASN A 158 18.71 -0.67 14.12
CA ASN A 158 19.46 0.53 13.76
C ASN A 158 19.21 0.96 12.30
N PHE A 159 19.07 0.00 11.38
CA PHE A 159 18.71 0.30 9.98
C PHE A 159 17.31 0.92 9.90
N LYS A 160 16.32 0.31 10.56
CA LYS A 160 14.93 0.84 10.59
C LYS A 160 14.89 2.24 11.19
N LEU A 161 15.56 2.45 12.33
CA LEU A 161 15.64 3.76 12.98
C LEU A 161 16.29 4.80 12.07
N GLY A 162 17.37 4.46 11.38
CA GLY A 162 18.04 5.37 10.44
C GLY A 162 17.15 5.78 9.27
N VAL A 163 16.47 4.82 8.64
CA VAL A 163 15.57 5.09 7.51
C VAL A 163 14.31 5.84 7.97
N MET A 164 13.73 5.50 9.12
CA MET A 164 12.61 6.24 9.70
C MET A 164 13.00 7.67 10.06
N ALA A 165 14.19 7.88 10.62
CA ALA A 165 14.72 9.22 10.91
C ALA A 165 14.94 10.04 9.63
N ALA A 166 15.52 9.43 8.59
CA ALA A 166 15.69 10.08 7.29
C ALA A 166 14.34 10.45 6.66
N THR A 167 13.37 9.54 6.70
CA THR A 167 12.00 9.75 6.20
C THR A 167 11.30 10.87 6.96
N GLY A 168 11.39 10.88 8.29
CA GLY A 168 10.87 11.96 9.13
C GLY A 168 11.55 13.30 8.85
N GLY A 169 12.88 13.31 8.63
CA GLY A 169 13.63 14.50 8.23
C GLY A 169 13.17 15.07 6.89
N ILE A 170 12.97 14.21 5.88
CA ILE A 170 12.43 14.63 4.57
C ILE A 170 11.01 15.19 4.72
N ALA A 171 10.16 14.53 5.51
CA ALA A 171 8.81 15.00 5.79
C ALA A 171 8.80 16.39 6.45
N LEU A 172 9.70 16.63 7.42
CA LEU A 172 9.88 17.95 8.04
C LEU A 172 10.33 19.00 7.03
N VAL A 173 11.27 18.67 6.14
CA VAL A 173 11.72 19.57 5.07
C VAL A 173 10.55 19.95 4.16
N TYR A 174 9.71 18.99 3.77
CA TYR A 174 8.51 19.26 2.98
C TYR A 174 7.46 20.09 3.74
N LEU A 175 7.26 19.83 5.03
CA LEU A 175 6.36 20.62 5.86
C LEU A 175 6.83 22.08 5.94
N VAL A 176 8.11 22.31 6.23
CA VAL A 176 8.70 23.66 6.24
C VAL A 176 8.54 24.33 4.88
N ALA A 177 8.77 23.61 3.78
CA ALA A 177 8.58 24.14 2.44
C ALA A 177 7.14 24.55 2.14
N ILE A 178 6.16 23.77 2.59
CA ILE A 178 4.74 24.12 2.47
C ILE A 178 4.42 25.39 3.29
N VAL A 179 4.89 25.47 4.54
CA VAL A 179 4.69 26.64 5.42
C VAL A 179 5.30 27.89 4.80
N LEU A 180 6.55 27.82 4.35
CA LEU A 180 7.23 28.92 3.67
C LEU A 180 6.53 29.33 2.37
N GLY A 181 5.95 28.36 1.65
CA GLY A 181 5.15 28.60 0.46
C GLY A 181 3.94 29.50 0.72
N PHE A 182 3.27 29.40 1.87
CA PHE A 182 2.19 30.31 2.26
C PHE A 182 2.66 31.76 2.47
N PHE A 183 3.95 31.96 2.77
CA PHE A 183 4.58 33.28 2.87
C PHE A 183 5.21 33.75 1.54
N GLY A 184 4.97 33.04 0.43
CA GLY A 184 5.52 33.35 -0.89
C GLY A 184 7.00 32.99 -1.06
N ILE A 185 7.61 32.30 -0.09
CA ILE A 185 9.02 31.90 -0.13
C ILE A 185 9.11 30.53 -0.81
N ASN A 186 9.60 30.52 -2.06
CA ASN A 186 9.83 29.28 -2.80
C ASN A 186 11.19 28.68 -2.44
N VAL A 187 11.16 27.42 -2.00
CA VAL A 187 12.38 26.68 -1.64
C VAL A 187 13.04 26.11 -2.91
N SER A 188 14.00 26.84 -3.47
CA SER A 188 14.63 26.54 -4.77
C SER A 188 15.33 25.19 -4.86
N PHE A 189 15.75 24.56 -3.76
CA PHE A 189 16.37 23.22 -3.84
C PHE A 189 15.35 22.09 -4.00
N ILE A 190 14.07 22.30 -3.66
CA ILE A 190 13.01 21.29 -3.84
C ILE A 190 12.43 21.39 -5.25
N ASN A 191 12.17 22.63 -5.71
CA ASN A 191 11.47 22.89 -6.98
C ASN A 191 12.39 23.29 -8.14
N GLY A 192 13.67 23.55 -7.90
CA GLY A 192 14.62 23.94 -8.96
C GLY A 192 15.18 22.75 -9.73
N SER A 193 15.83 23.05 -10.86
CA SER A 193 16.55 22.11 -11.75
C SER A 193 18.08 22.15 -11.57
N GLY A 194 18.56 22.72 -10.46
CA GLY A 194 19.97 22.78 -10.10
C GLY A 194 20.61 21.40 -9.83
N LEU A 195 21.94 21.31 -9.83
CA LEU A 195 22.62 20.01 -9.61
C LEU A 195 22.32 19.48 -8.20
N PHE A 196 22.27 20.39 -7.23
CA PHE A 196 21.92 20.10 -5.85
C PHE A 196 20.48 19.59 -5.69
N SER A 197 19.51 20.09 -6.47
CA SER A 197 18.11 19.64 -6.37
C SER A 197 17.90 18.25 -6.97
N ILE A 198 18.70 17.86 -7.97
CA ILE A 198 18.72 16.50 -8.53
C ILE A 198 19.36 15.53 -7.53
N LEU A 199 20.50 15.89 -6.95
CA LEU A 199 21.15 15.07 -5.92
C LEU A 199 20.22 14.85 -4.71
N PHE A 200 19.52 15.91 -4.28
CA PHE A 200 18.51 15.81 -3.23
C PHE A 200 17.37 14.87 -3.63
N SER A 201 16.79 15.02 -4.84
CA SER A 201 15.75 14.10 -5.31
C SER A 201 16.23 12.65 -5.42
N LEU A 202 17.46 12.42 -5.88
CA LEU A 202 18.05 11.08 -5.94
C LEU A 202 18.21 10.48 -4.53
N PHE A 203 18.65 11.29 -3.57
CA PHE A 203 18.72 10.88 -2.17
C PHE A 203 17.33 10.51 -1.62
N VAL A 204 16.32 11.35 -1.84
CA VAL A 204 14.94 11.08 -1.40
C VAL A 204 14.40 9.80 -2.04
N VAL A 205 14.59 9.61 -3.35
CA VAL A 205 14.19 8.36 -4.05
C VAL A 205 14.88 7.14 -3.44
N GLY A 206 16.15 7.25 -3.07
CA GLY A 206 16.88 6.20 -2.36
C GLY A 206 16.26 5.87 -1.00
N ILE A 207 15.93 6.89 -0.19
CA ILE A 207 15.26 6.69 1.10
C ILE A 207 13.86 6.09 0.92
N ALA A 208 13.10 6.54 -0.07
CA ALA A 208 11.79 5.97 -0.39
C ALA A 208 11.90 4.49 -0.78
N ALA A 209 12.89 4.11 -1.59
CA ALA A 209 13.15 2.71 -1.91
C ALA A 209 13.52 1.89 -0.66
N LEU A 210 14.34 2.42 0.25
CA LEU A 210 14.71 1.74 1.50
C LEU A 210 13.52 1.53 2.45
N ASN A 211 12.49 2.38 2.40
CA ASN A 211 11.28 2.16 3.19
C ASN A 211 10.56 0.85 2.83
N PHE A 212 10.65 0.38 1.58
CA PHE A 212 10.09 -0.93 1.24
C PHE A 212 10.68 -2.07 2.07
N ILE A 213 11.96 -2.00 2.46
CA ILE A 213 12.57 -3.02 3.32
C ILE A 213 11.87 -3.06 4.68
N ILE A 214 11.51 -1.89 5.23
CA ILE A 214 10.75 -1.78 6.48
C ILE A 214 9.34 -2.33 6.29
N ASP A 215 8.69 -2.01 5.17
CA ASP A 215 7.34 -2.49 4.88
C ASP A 215 7.29 -4.02 4.71
N PHE A 216 8.24 -4.61 3.98
CA PHE A 216 8.34 -6.06 3.79
C PHE A 216 8.62 -6.77 5.11
N ASP A 217 9.50 -6.22 5.92
CA ASP A 217 9.79 -6.71 7.26
C ASP A 217 8.56 -6.66 8.17
N PHE A 218 7.81 -5.56 8.17
CA PHE A 218 6.56 -5.46 8.90
C PHE A 218 5.57 -6.55 8.49
N ILE A 219 5.44 -6.80 7.18
CA ILE A 219 4.51 -7.82 6.65
C ILE A 219 4.96 -9.24 7.05
N GLU A 220 6.25 -9.52 6.94
CA GLU A 220 6.80 -10.83 7.28
C GLU A 220 6.71 -11.11 8.79
N GLN A 221 7.11 -10.14 9.63
CA GLN A 221 7.01 -10.26 11.07
C GLN A 221 5.55 -10.37 11.52
N GLY A 222 4.65 -9.58 10.95
CA GLY A 222 3.21 -9.66 11.23
C GLY A 222 2.64 -11.03 10.91
N ALA A 223 2.98 -11.60 9.74
CA ALA A 223 2.55 -12.94 9.37
C ALA A 223 3.13 -14.03 10.29
N ARG A 224 4.41 -13.92 10.68
CA ARG A 224 5.05 -14.86 11.62
C ARG A 224 4.46 -14.78 13.02
N ALA A 225 4.09 -13.58 13.47
CA ALA A 225 3.48 -13.33 14.77
C ALA A 225 1.97 -13.66 14.82
N ASN A 226 1.37 -14.16 13.73
CA ASN A 226 -0.05 -14.48 13.62
C ASN A 226 -0.98 -13.32 14.02
N VAL A 227 -0.62 -12.08 13.65
CA VAL A 227 -1.45 -10.90 13.93
C VAL A 227 -2.82 -10.99 13.22
N PRO A 228 -3.85 -10.24 13.65
CA PRO A 228 -5.19 -10.34 13.07
C PRO A 228 -5.26 -10.09 11.56
N LYS A 229 -6.19 -10.75 10.86
CA LYS A 229 -6.33 -10.66 9.38
C LYS A 229 -6.56 -9.27 8.80
N TYR A 230 -7.14 -8.33 9.56
CA TYR A 230 -7.28 -6.95 9.09
C TYR A 230 -5.91 -6.29 8.86
N MET A 231 -4.85 -6.76 9.52
CA MET A 231 -3.48 -6.24 9.32
C MET A 231 -2.94 -6.50 7.92
N GLU A 232 -3.47 -7.47 7.16
CA GLU A 232 -3.09 -7.60 5.75
C GLU A 232 -3.52 -6.36 4.93
N TRP A 233 -4.65 -5.72 5.29
CA TRP A 233 -5.06 -4.47 4.66
C TRP A 233 -4.18 -3.30 5.10
N TYR A 234 -3.79 -3.30 6.38
CA TYR A 234 -2.88 -2.29 6.91
C TYR A 234 -1.47 -2.40 6.29
N GLY A 235 -0.93 -3.60 6.14
CA GLY A 235 0.34 -3.85 5.45
C GLY A 235 0.28 -3.48 3.97
N ALA A 236 -0.84 -3.79 3.29
CA ALA A 236 -1.06 -3.38 1.91
C ALA A 236 -1.15 -1.86 1.76
N PHE A 237 -1.80 -1.18 2.71
CA PHE A 237 -1.85 0.27 2.80
C PHE A 237 -0.47 0.88 3.02
N ALA A 238 0.33 0.35 3.95
CA ALA A 238 1.69 0.84 4.20
C ALA A 238 2.56 0.75 2.94
N LEU A 239 2.57 -0.42 2.27
CA LEU A 239 3.25 -0.59 0.98
C LEU A 239 2.77 0.40 -0.06
N MET A 240 1.46 0.65 -0.12
CA MET A 240 0.89 1.60 -1.06
C MET A 240 1.34 3.04 -0.79
N VAL A 241 1.35 3.49 0.46
CA VAL A 241 1.84 4.82 0.83
C VAL A 241 3.28 5.00 0.35
N THR A 242 4.15 4.03 0.60
CA THR A 242 5.54 4.05 0.14
C THR A 242 5.63 4.06 -1.39
N LEU A 243 4.81 3.27 -2.08
CA LEU A 243 4.79 3.21 -3.55
C LEU A 243 4.31 4.52 -4.18
N VAL A 244 3.26 5.13 -3.63
CA VAL A 244 2.74 6.43 -4.07
C VAL A 244 3.78 7.52 -3.87
N TRP A 245 4.45 7.53 -2.70
CA TRP A 245 5.51 8.48 -2.42
C TRP A 245 6.68 8.33 -3.39
N LEU A 246 7.17 7.09 -3.60
CA LEU A 246 8.22 6.81 -4.56
C LEU A 246 7.85 7.27 -5.98
N TYR A 247 6.59 7.03 -6.39
CA TYR A 247 6.09 7.46 -7.70
C TYR A 247 6.18 8.98 -7.90
N ILE A 248 5.72 9.76 -6.92
CA ILE A 248 5.79 11.22 -6.98
C ILE A 248 7.25 11.69 -7.05
N GLU A 249 8.15 11.06 -6.29
CA GLU A 249 9.57 11.41 -6.31
C GLU A 249 10.26 11.01 -7.63
N MET A 250 9.86 9.89 -8.25
CA MET A 250 10.29 9.54 -9.60
C MET A 250 9.83 10.57 -10.64
N LEU A 251 8.57 11.01 -10.58
CA LEU A 251 8.07 12.10 -11.45
C LEU A 251 8.90 13.37 -11.28
N ARG A 252 9.15 13.80 -10.04
CA ARG A 252 9.95 15.00 -9.75
C ARG A 252 11.40 14.86 -10.23
N LEU A 253 12.02 13.70 -10.01
CA LEU A 253 13.39 13.44 -10.43
C LEU A 253 13.49 13.48 -11.96
N LEU A 254 12.60 12.79 -12.68
CA LEU A 254 12.58 12.78 -14.13
C LEU A 254 12.30 14.17 -14.72
N ALA A 255 11.40 14.95 -14.13
CA ALA A 255 11.09 16.30 -14.58
C ALA A 255 12.34 17.21 -14.48
N LYS A 256 13.04 17.17 -13.34
CA LYS A 256 14.29 17.92 -13.15
C LYS A 256 15.40 17.51 -14.13
N LEU A 257 15.44 16.24 -14.51
CA LEU A 257 16.40 15.74 -15.50
C LEU A 257 16.05 16.21 -16.93
N ASN A 258 14.76 16.28 -17.26
CA ASN A 258 14.29 16.77 -18.55
C ASN A 258 14.41 18.29 -18.69
N ASP A 259 14.22 19.07 -17.63
CA ASP A 259 14.39 20.54 -17.64
C ASP A 259 15.79 21.03 -18.02
N ARG A 260 16.77 20.13 -18.06
CA ARG A 260 18.15 20.42 -18.43
C ARG A 260 18.46 20.16 -19.91
N ARG A 261 17.55 19.52 -20.64
CA ARG A 261 17.68 19.26 -22.07
C ARG A 261 17.08 20.40 -22.87
#